data_AF-A0A9P6HVN4-F1
#
_entry.id   AF-A0A9P6HVN4-F1
#
_cell.length_a   1.000
_cell.length_b   1.000
_cell.length_c   1.000
_cell.angle_alpha   90.00
_cell.angle_beta   90.00
_cell.angle_gamma   90.00
#
_symmetry.space_group_name_H-M   'P 1'
#
loop_
_entity.id
_entity.type
_entity.pdbx_description
1 polymer ?
#
loop_
_entity_poly.entity_id
_entity_poly.type
_entity_poly.pdbx_seq_one_letter_code
_entity_poly.pdbx_strand_id
1 'polypeptide(L)'
;MSSNEAPTGDVQDNEYVSRQPQRGEPIRVQADDAKVEDPIDPQTADSDEQLERDDNEAIDKSNIIDERTRSAKPQGTYREPGDTEGLEREQLE
;
A
#
# COMPACT_ATOMS: atom_id res chain seq x y z
N MET A 1 19.19 52.41 0.02
CA MET A 1 18.11 51.45 -0.23
C MET A 1 18.65 50.09 0.15
N SER A 2 18.34 49.61 1.36
CA SER A 2 18.80 48.31 1.86
C SER A 2 17.82 47.25 1.36
N SER A 3 18.21 46.45 0.38
CA SER A 3 17.39 45.36 -0.13
C SER A 3 17.37 44.25 0.91
N ASN A 4 16.36 44.26 1.77
CA ASN A 4 16.08 43.24 2.76
C ASN A 4 15.09 42.23 2.16
N GLU A 5 15.50 41.58 1.06
CA GLU A 5 14.72 40.55 0.38
C GLU A 5 14.84 39.25 1.20
N ALA A 6 13.72 38.66 1.60
CA ALA A 6 13.73 37.35 2.25
C ALA A 6 14.27 36.32 1.24
N PRO A 7 15.13 35.37 1.66
CA PRO A 7 15.59 34.32 0.77
C PRO A 7 14.38 33.55 0.24
N THR A 8 14.38 33.27 -1.06
CA THR A 8 13.26 32.68 -1.81
C THR A 8 12.88 31.25 -1.37
N GLY A 9 13.58 30.67 -0.40
CA GLY A 9 13.33 29.33 0.13
C GLY A 9 13.93 28.19 -0.70
N ASP A 10 14.33 28.46 -1.94
CA ASP A 10 15.02 27.50 -2.81
C ASP A 10 16.51 27.38 -2.42
N VAL A 11 16.80 26.73 -1.30
CA VAL A 11 18.17 26.36 -0.92
C VAL A 11 18.45 24.97 -1.50
N GLN A 12 19.14 24.94 -2.64
CA GLN A 12 19.68 23.69 -3.19
C GLN A 12 20.97 23.34 -2.43
N ASP A 13 20.91 22.36 -1.55
CA ASP A 13 22.07 21.82 -0.83
C ASP A 13 22.10 20.31 -1.01
N ASN A 14 23.11 19.79 -1.71
CA ASN A 14 23.33 18.36 -1.92
C ASN A 14 24.57 17.83 -1.15
N GLU A 15 25.10 18.59 -0.18
CA GLU A 15 26.32 18.21 0.57
C GLU A 15 26.19 16.85 1.27
N TYR A 16 24.97 16.47 1.64
CA TYR A 16 24.67 15.18 2.26
C TYR A 16 24.94 13.97 1.34
N VAL A 17 24.93 14.14 0.02
CA VAL A 17 25.22 13.08 -0.96
C VAL A 17 26.68 12.62 -0.89
N SER A 18 27.57 13.54 -0.50
CA SER A 18 29.03 13.32 -0.47
C SER A 18 29.56 12.73 0.84
N ARG A 19 28.69 12.48 1.84
CA ARG A 19 29.13 12.04 3.18
C ARG A 19 29.82 10.68 3.11
N GLN A 20 31.07 10.64 3.58
CA GLN A 20 31.83 9.40 3.69
C GLN A 20 31.18 8.46 4.71
N PRO A 21 31.01 7.17 4.37
CA PRO A 21 30.39 6.21 5.28
C PRO A 21 31.31 5.86 6.46
N GLN A 22 30.75 5.87 7.67
CA GLN A 22 31.49 5.58 8.90
C GLN A 22 31.95 4.12 9.02
N ARG A 23 31.31 3.19 8.29
CA ARG A 23 31.56 1.74 8.35
C ARG A 23 31.90 1.11 6.99
N GLY A 24 32.45 1.91 6.07
CA GLY A 24 33.00 1.41 4.80
C GLY A 24 32.00 1.06 3.70
N GLU A 25 30.70 0.99 3.99
CA GLU A 25 29.66 0.75 2.97
C GLU A 25 29.11 2.07 2.40
N PRO A 26 29.08 2.25 1.07
CA PRO A 26 28.58 3.49 0.47
C PRO A 26 27.09 3.73 0.79
N ILE A 27 26.78 4.93 1.29
CA ILE A 27 25.40 5.36 1.56
C ILE A 27 24.77 5.78 0.23
N ARG A 28 23.70 5.08 -0.19
CA ARG A 28 22.99 5.38 -1.44
C ARG A 28 21.93 6.44 -1.20
N VAL A 29 22.38 7.69 -1.14
CA VAL A 29 21.51 8.88 -1.10
C VAL A 29 21.46 9.51 -2.49
N GLN A 30 20.27 9.91 -2.91
CA GLN A 30 20.06 10.66 -4.15
C GLN A 30 20.02 12.15 -3.83
N ALA A 31 20.52 12.97 -4.76
CA ALA A 31 20.42 14.42 -4.68
C ALA A 31 18.96 14.87 -4.88
N ASP A 32 18.58 16.04 -4.36
CA ASP A 32 17.20 16.55 -4.46
C ASP A 32 16.81 16.85 -5.92
N ASP A 33 17.78 17.23 -6.76
CA ASP A 33 17.62 17.48 -8.19
C ASP A 33 17.90 16.25 -9.06
N ALA A 34 18.19 15.10 -8.45
CA ALA A 34 18.41 13.87 -9.19
C ALA A 34 17.12 13.50 -9.94
N LYS A 35 17.21 13.45 -11.27
CA LYS A 35 16.10 12.96 -12.10
C LYS A 35 15.86 11.49 -11.79
N VAL A 36 14.68 11.18 -11.26
CA VAL A 36 14.20 9.82 -11.04
C VAL A 36 13.33 9.42 -12.22
N GLU A 37 13.51 8.18 -12.69
CA GLU A 37 12.65 7.63 -13.74
C GLU A 37 11.24 7.43 -13.20
N ASP A 38 10.26 7.92 -13.95
CA ASP A 38 8.85 7.67 -13.66
C ASP A 38 8.52 6.22 -14.05
N PRO A 39 8.05 5.36 -13.13
CA PRO A 39 7.64 4.01 -13.48
C PRO A 39 6.40 3.97 -14.38
N ILE A 40 5.70 5.09 -14.56
CA ILE A 40 4.48 5.19 -15.36
C ILE A 40 4.85 5.44 -16.84
N ASP A 41 4.44 4.52 -17.72
CA ASP A 41 4.53 4.74 -19.16
C ASP A 41 3.32 5.56 -19.64
N PRO A 42 3.50 6.83 -20.05
CA PRO A 42 2.40 7.71 -20.45
C PRO A 42 1.67 7.23 -21.71
N GLN A 43 2.21 6.29 -22.48
CA GLN A 43 1.51 5.68 -23.61
C GLN A 43 0.46 4.64 -23.19
N THR A 44 0.60 4.08 -21.99
CA THR A 44 -0.28 3.01 -21.47
C THR A 44 -1.02 3.38 -20.19
N ALA A 45 -0.62 4.47 -19.54
CA ALA A 45 -1.22 4.97 -18.32
C ALA A 45 -2.49 5.77 -18.60
N ASP A 46 -3.52 5.07 -19.08
CA ASP A 46 -4.83 5.63 -19.36
C ASP A 46 -5.81 5.30 -18.23
N SER A 47 -6.12 6.31 -17.41
CA SER A 47 -7.07 6.16 -16.30
C SER A 47 -8.52 6.06 -16.78
N ASP A 48 -8.85 6.63 -17.94
CA ASP A 48 -10.20 6.54 -18.51
C ASP A 48 -10.46 5.10 -19.00
N GLU A 49 -9.47 4.48 -19.68
CA GLU A 49 -9.54 3.08 -20.09
C GLU A 49 -9.58 2.12 -18.89
N GLN A 50 -8.85 2.43 -17.81
CA GLN A 50 -8.90 1.62 -16.59
C GLN A 50 -10.29 1.71 -15.93
N LEU A 51 -10.85 2.91 -15.81
CA LEU A 51 -12.17 3.10 -15.21
C LEU A 51 -13.27 2.37 -16.01
N GLU A 52 -13.21 2.42 -17.34
CA GLU A 52 -14.16 1.70 -18.19
C GLU A 52 -14.08 0.18 -17.98
N ARG A 53 -12.87 -0.38 -17.83
CA ARG A 53 -12.68 -1.80 -17.50
C ARG A 53 -13.25 -2.15 -16.13
N ASP A 54 -12.95 -1.33 -15.13
CA ASP A 54 -13.43 -1.52 -13.76
C ASP A 54 -14.97 -1.47 -13.70
N ASP A 55 -15.61 -0.53 -14.40
CA ASP A 55 -17.08 -0.42 -14.47
C ASP A 55 -17.71 -1.65 -15.13
N ASN A 56 -17.10 -2.18 -16.19
CA ASN A 56 -17.57 -3.39 -16.85
C ASN A 56 -17.41 -4.63 -15.95
N GLU A 57 -16.26 -4.78 -15.28
CA GLU A 57 -16.01 -5.89 -14.35
C GLU A 57 -16.92 -5.83 -13.12
N ALA A 58 -17.18 -4.64 -12.58
CA ALA A 58 -18.04 -4.46 -11.42
C ALA A 58 -19.49 -4.89 -11.66
N ILE A 59 -19.97 -4.76 -12.91
CA ILE A 59 -21.33 -5.17 -13.32
C ILE A 59 -21.36 -6.63 -13.78
N ASP A 60 -20.21 -7.23 -14.10
CA ASP A 60 -20.14 -8.60 -14.59
C ASP A 60 -20.50 -9.63 -13.51
N LYS A 61 -21.64 -10.29 -13.72
CA LYS A 61 -22.12 -11.36 -12.83
C LYS A 61 -21.51 -12.72 -13.15
N SER A 62 -20.78 -12.86 -14.26
CA SER A 62 -20.18 -14.14 -14.67
C SER A 62 -19.10 -14.63 -13.68
N ASN A 63 -18.47 -13.70 -12.95
CA ASN A 63 -17.50 -13.98 -11.89
C ASN A 63 -18.17 -14.25 -10.52
N ILE A 64 -19.50 -14.31 -10.44
CA ILE A 64 -20.20 -14.64 -9.19
C ILE A 64 -20.28 -16.17 -9.06
N ILE A 65 -19.77 -16.68 -7.94
CA ILE A 65 -19.91 -18.09 -7.57
C ILE A 65 -21.31 -18.31 -7.00
N ASP A 66 -22.12 -19.15 -7.66
CA ASP A 66 -23.50 -19.47 -7.25
C ASP A 66 -23.59 -20.45 -6.06
N GLU A 67 -22.46 -20.98 -5.61
CA GLU A 67 -22.38 -21.92 -4.50
C GLU A 67 -21.78 -21.30 -3.24
N ARG A 68 -22.09 -21.92 -2.09
CA ARG A 68 -21.47 -21.53 -0.82
C ARG A 68 -20.01 -21.97 -0.84
N THR A 69 -19.09 -21.03 -0.68
CA THR A 69 -17.64 -21.30 -0.50
C THR A 69 -17.32 -22.20 0.70
N ARG A 70 -18.29 -22.41 1.60
CA ARG A 70 -18.27 -23.44 2.64
C ARG A 70 -19.48 -24.35 2.49
N SER A 71 -19.23 -25.61 2.15
CA SER A 71 -20.26 -26.63 1.86
C SER A 71 -21.14 -27.00 3.06
N ALA A 72 -20.71 -26.67 4.28
CA ALA A 72 -21.48 -26.92 5.49
C ALA A 72 -22.53 -25.82 5.72
N LYS A 73 -23.80 -26.21 5.82
CA LYS A 73 -24.82 -25.33 6.40
C LYS A 73 -24.41 -25.02 7.85
N PRO A 74 -24.39 -23.75 8.28
CA PRO A 74 -24.18 -23.42 9.68
C PRO A 74 -25.24 -24.15 10.51
N GLN A 75 -24.79 -24.97 11.47
CA GLN A 75 -25.66 -25.63 12.42
C GLN A 75 -26.02 -24.59 13.49
N GLY A 76 -27.21 -23.99 13.37
CA GLY A 76 -27.74 -23.05 14.36
C GLY A 76 -27.70 -21.58 13.96
N THR A 77 -28.24 -20.74 14.84
CA THR A 77 -28.21 -19.28 14.76
C THR A 77 -26.97 -18.74 15.47
N TYR A 78 -26.48 -17.56 15.07
CA TYR A 78 -25.42 -16.87 15.80
C TYR A 78 -25.82 -16.72 17.28
N ARG A 79 -25.03 -17.32 18.17
CA ARG A 79 -25.16 -17.24 19.63
C ARG A 79 -23.77 -17.03 20.21
N GLU A 80 -23.71 -16.33 21.34
CA GLU A 80 -22.48 -16.25 22.13
C GLU A 80 -22.01 -17.66 22.52
N PRO A 81 -20.72 -17.99 22.31
CA PRO A 81 -20.15 -19.27 22.73
C PRO A 81 -20.28 -19.41 24.25
N GLY A 82 -20.62 -20.60 24.72
CA GLY A 82 -20.66 -20.88 26.15
C GLY A 82 -19.26 -20.92 26.77
N ASP A 83 -19.16 -20.81 28.09
CA ASP A 83 -17.88 -20.80 28.85
C ASP A 83 -16.94 -21.99 28.56
N THR A 84 -17.47 -23.06 27.97
CA THR A 84 -16.74 -24.31 27.67
C THR A 84 -16.65 -24.61 26.17
N GLU A 85 -17.23 -23.76 25.32
CA GLU A 85 -17.22 -23.95 23.87
C GLU A 85 -15.89 -23.45 23.29
N GLY A 86 -15.12 -24.34 22.66
CA GLY A 86 -13.80 -24.03 22.10
C GLY A 86 -12.63 -24.24 23.07
N LEU A 87 -12.87 -24.72 24.29
CA LEU A 87 -11.82 -25.12 25.23
C LEU A 87 -11.53 -26.62 25.14
N GLU A 88 -10.25 -27.00 25.19
CA GLU A 88 -9.83 -28.40 25.29
C GLU A 88 -10.27 -28.98 26.66
N ARG A 89 -10.93 -30.14 26.65
CA ARG A 89 -11.55 -30.73 27.85
C ARG A 89 -10.55 -31.32 28.85
N GLU A 90 -9.28 -31.38 28.51
CA GLU A 90 -8.21 -32.02 29.29
C GLU A 90 -7.41 -31.01 30.13
N GLN A 91 -8.06 -30.25 31.01
CA GLN A 91 -7.38 -29.62 32.18
C GLN A 91 -8.31 -29.57 33.40
N LEU A 92 -9.16 -30.58 33.56
CA LEU A 92 -9.92 -30.81 34.80
C LEU A 92 -9.37 -32.08 35.46
N GLU A 93 -8.23 -31.94 36.13
CA GLU A 93 -7.78 -32.86 37.18
C GLU A 93 -7.42 -32.06 38.43
#